data_AF-A0A2I3C6F8-F1
#
_entry.id   AF-A0A2I3C6F8-F1
#
_cell.length_a   1.000
_cell.length_b   1.000
_cell.length_c   1.000
_cell.angle_alpha   90.00
_cell.angle_beta   90.00
_cell.angle_gamma   90.00
#
_symmetry.space_group_name_H-M   'P 1'
#
loop_
_entity.id
_entity.type
_entity.pdbx_description
1 polymer ?
#
loop_
_entity_poly.entity_id
_entity_poly.type
_entity_poly.pdbx_seq_one_letter_code
_entity_poly.pdbx_strand_id
1 'polypeptide(L)'
;MKRNIITIAFIASLTGCMATQQATKSAITPTNSVSSQPATTCVYESMPGAEFSYTGESKYFSLYFEDDQGYLGRSNIGETLKGKKFKFSGNLKPDHKAFNKYPKVLNIQGKDYSFDSNVSTAVMFEGCSTALWFKGHVNYNALIEKKGFEKTNASPFDANDLAYAYGTENVKEASYEPIITTDEFADSSTIKTEYQDRILLRTWSNGKLTRKPKVFQVYADLLFLNDWGHIRTARTKDGKVHELTRIDTDVDCSGSFGCSLTETVGVTLPLSMLEKNPNGFEIKFYGTREQVVSISSYHVKTLLAGISQIK
;
A
#
# COMPACT_ATOMS: atom_id res chain seq x y z
N MET A 1 36.22 54.03 24.89
CA MET A 1 36.61 52.84 25.67
C MET A 1 36.54 51.63 24.75
N LYS A 2 37.63 50.87 24.68
CA LYS A 2 37.92 49.85 23.66
C LYS A 2 37.03 48.61 23.86
N ARG A 3 36.41 48.11 22.79
CA ARG A 3 35.68 46.83 22.77
C ARG A 3 36.71 45.73 22.55
N ASN A 4 37.00 44.97 23.61
CA ASN A 4 37.91 43.84 23.59
C ASN A 4 37.29 42.69 22.77
N ILE A 5 38.00 42.28 21.72
CA ILE A 5 37.75 41.05 20.96
C ILE A 5 38.30 39.90 21.80
N ILE A 6 37.41 39.08 22.37
CA ILE A 6 37.80 37.84 23.04
C ILE A 6 37.90 36.77 21.96
N THR A 7 39.13 36.40 21.64
CA THR A 7 39.45 35.24 20.80
C THR A 7 39.46 34.01 21.71
N ILE A 8 38.47 33.14 21.60
CA ILE A 8 38.45 31.86 22.31
C ILE A 8 39.16 30.84 21.42
N ALA A 9 40.40 30.52 21.76
CA ALA A 9 41.14 29.40 21.18
C ALA A 9 40.65 28.10 21.84
N PHE A 10 39.97 27.24 21.08
CA PHE A 10 39.65 25.89 21.51
C PHE A 10 40.86 24.98 21.25
N ILE A 11 41.55 24.61 22.33
CA ILE A 11 42.58 23.59 22.36
C ILE A 11 41.86 22.25 22.41
N ALA A 12 41.88 21.50 21.30
CA ALA A 12 41.41 20.11 21.27
C ALA A 12 42.49 19.19 21.84
N SER A 13 42.37 18.85 23.12
CA SER A 13 43.16 17.79 23.75
C SER A 13 42.61 16.43 23.33
N LEU A 14 43.40 15.70 22.54
CA LEU A 14 43.22 14.29 22.21
C LEU A 14 43.53 13.41 23.43
N THR A 15 42.48 12.91 24.08
CA THR A 15 42.48 11.76 24.99
C THR A 15 41.18 11.00 24.67
N GLY A 16 41.16 9.83 24.04
CA GLY A 16 41.93 8.64 24.40
C GLY A 16 41.08 7.78 25.36
N CYS A 17 39.99 7.19 24.87
CA CYS A 17 39.31 6.07 25.52
C CYS A 17 38.67 5.15 24.47
N MET A 18 38.82 3.85 24.73
CA MET A 18 38.79 2.74 23.80
C MET A 18 37.40 2.47 23.22
N ALA A 19 37.31 2.47 21.89
CA ALA A 19 36.20 1.86 21.17
C ALA A 19 36.60 0.43 20.74
N THR A 20 35.78 -0.52 21.16
CA THR A 20 35.83 -1.94 20.83
C THR A 20 35.87 -2.12 19.30
N GLN A 21 36.98 -2.62 18.78
CA GLN A 21 37.14 -2.98 17.37
C GLN A 21 36.30 -4.22 17.06
N GLN A 22 35.24 -4.06 16.25
CA GLN A 22 34.73 -5.18 15.46
C GLN A 22 35.62 -5.32 14.22
N ALA A 23 36.26 -6.49 14.14
CA ALA A 23 37.22 -6.82 13.12
C ALA A 23 36.59 -6.86 11.71
N THR A 24 37.03 -5.97 10.85
CA THR A 24 37.13 -6.26 9.42
C THR A 24 38.12 -7.40 9.20
N LYS A 25 37.65 -8.50 8.63
CA LYS A 25 38.47 -9.43 7.85
C LYS A 25 37.78 -9.72 6.53
N SER A 26 38.17 -8.95 5.50
CA SER A 26 38.30 -9.52 4.16
C SER A 26 39.46 -10.51 4.20
N ALA A 27 39.20 -11.75 3.81
CA ALA A 27 40.21 -12.68 3.36
C ALA A 27 39.82 -13.12 1.95
N ILE A 28 40.53 -12.58 0.96
CA ILE A 28 40.68 -13.20 -0.35
C ILE A 28 41.76 -14.26 -0.18
N THR A 29 41.43 -15.52 -0.43
CA THR A 29 42.43 -16.58 -0.69
C THR A 29 42.10 -17.21 -2.05
N PRO A 30 43.07 -17.33 -2.97
CA PRO A 30 42.87 -17.92 -4.28
C PRO A 30 42.92 -19.45 -4.18
N THR A 31 41.94 -20.14 -4.76
CA THR A 31 42.04 -21.58 -5.02
C THR A 31 41.76 -21.84 -6.48
N ASN A 32 42.82 -22.17 -7.22
CA ASN A 32 42.72 -22.71 -8.56
C ASN A 32 42.18 -24.15 -8.53
N SER A 33 41.46 -24.47 -9.61
CA SER A 33 41.18 -25.79 -10.21
C SER A 33 40.19 -26.77 -9.54
N VAL A 34 39.06 -26.89 -10.25
CA VAL A 34 38.28 -28.08 -10.61
C VAL A 34 37.60 -28.87 -9.47
N SER A 35 36.29 -28.67 -9.34
CA SER A 35 35.36 -29.80 -9.33
C SER A 35 33.98 -29.38 -9.84
N SER A 36 33.41 -30.22 -10.70
CA SER A 36 32.05 -30.13 -11.20
C SER A 36 31.05 -30.05 -10.04
N GLN A 37 30.48 -28.88 -9.81
CA GLN A 37 29.34 -28.73 -8.90
C GLN A 37 28.10 -29.42 -9.53
N PRO A 38 27.36 -30.20 -8.74
CA PRO A 38 26.21 -30.97 -9.23
C PRO A 38 25.09 -30.02 -9.66
N ALA A 39 24.28 -30.45 -10.62
CA ALA A 39 23.08 -29.75 -11.05
C ALA A 39 22.31 -29.25 -9.81
N THR A 40 22.10 -27.94 -9.73
CA THR A 40 21.29 -27.31 -8.69
C THR A 40 19.91 -27.96 -8.77
N THR A 41 19.57 -28.83 -7.83
CA THR A 41 18.31 -29.57 -7.86
C THR A 41 17.18 -28.55 -7.86
N CYS A 42 16.34 -28.58 -8.90
CA CYS A 42 15.22 -27.66 -9.03
C CYS A 42 14.24 -27.88 -7.86
N VAL A 43 14.04 -26.86 -7.02
CA VAL A 43 13.17 -26.93 -5.83
C VAL A 43 11.72 -26.52 -6.09
N TYR A 44 11.34 -26.21 -7.34
CA TYR A 44 10.03 -25.67 -7.69
C TYR A 44 8.85 -26.50 -7.14
N GLU A 45 8.92 -27.82 -7.29
CA GLU A 45 7.87 -28.73 -6.79
C GLU A 45 7.75 -28.68 -5.27
N SER A 46 8.89 -28.61 -4.57
CA SER A 46 8.95 -28.53 -3.10
C SER A 46 8.69 -27.13 -2.54
N MET A 47 8.65 -26.09 -3.37
CA MET A 47 8.37 -24.73 -2.90
C MET A 47 6.92 -24.65 -2.39
N PRO A 48 6.71 -24.05 -1.21
CA PRO A 48 5.38 -23.83 -0.70
C PRO A 48 4.65 -22.74 -1.49
N GLY A 49 3.34 -22.63 -1.26
CA GLY A 49 2.47 -21.68 -1.95
C GLY A 49 1.80 -22.27 -3.19
N ALA A 50 0.77 -21.58 -3.66
CA ALA A 50 0.01 -22.01 -4.81
C ALA A 50 0.78 -21.78 -6.12
N GLU A 51 0.44 -22.62 -7.09
CA GLU A 51 0.89 -22.49 -8.46
C GLU A 51 -0.10 -21.64 -9.26
N PHE A 52 0.43 -20.74 -10.07
CA PHE A 52 -0.32 -19.79 -10.89
C PHE A 52 0.05 -19.93 -12.36
N SER A 53 -0.86 -19.50 -13.23
CA SER A 53 -0.64 -19.39 -14.68
C SER A 53 -1.19 -18.08 -15.24
N TYR A 54 -0.59 -17.59 -16.32
CA TYR A 54 -1.06 -16.41 -17.03
C TYR A 54 -2.36 -16.72 -17.80
N THR A 55 -3.41 -15.94 -17.58
CA THR A 55 -4.71 -16.14 -18.24
C THR A 55 -4.73 -15.69 -19.70
N GLY A 56 -3.75 -14.89 -20.13
CA GLY A 56 -3.73 -14.34 -21.50
C GLY A 56 -4.58 -13.09 -21.69
N GLU A 57 -5.33 -12.64 -20.67
CA GLU A 57 -6.37 -11.62 -20.84
C GLU A 57 -5.90 -10.18 -20.55
N SER A 58 -4.83 -9.99 -19.77
CA SER A 58 -4.38 -8.64 -19.39
C SER A 58 -3.48 -7.99 -20.46
N LYS A 59 -3.95 -6.89 -21.06
CA LYS A 59 -3.18 -6.04 -22.00
C LYS A 59 -2.04 -5.26 -21.33
N TYR A 60 -2.07 -5.12 -20.00
CA TYR A 60 -1.09 -4.35 -19.23
C TYR A 60 -0.19 -5.24 -18.37
N PHE A 61 -0.12 -6.51 -18.72
CA PHE A 61 0.61 -7.53 -18.00
C PHE A 61 2.08 -7.22 -17.76
N SER A 62 2.72 -6.52 -18.69
CA SER A 62 4.11 -6.09 -18.53
C SER A 62 4.32 -5.09 -17.39
N LEU A 63 3.26 -4.48 -16.86
CA LEU A 63 3.33 -3.63 -15.67
C LEU A 63 3.43 -4.46 -14.38
N TYR A 64 3.12 -5.76 -14.45
CA TYR A 64 3.02 -6.60 -13.27
C TYR A 64 4.36 -7.17 -12.83
N PHE A 65 5.32 -7.28 -13.74
CA PHE A 65 6.64 -7.83 -13.47
C PHE A 65 7.79 -6.91 -13.92
N GLU A 66 8.95 -7.16 -13.35
CA GLU A 66 10.26 -6.63 -13.75
C GLU A 66 11.32 -7.72 -13.72
N ASP A 67 12.44 -7.48 -14.38
CA ASP A 67 13.66 -8.27 -14.22
C ASP A 67 14.53 -7.70 -13.10
N ASP A 68 15.73 -8.28 -12.93
CA ASP A 68 16.72 -7.79 -11.97
C ASP A 68 17.21 -6.37 -12.26
N GLN A 69 17.11 -5.90 -13.51
CA GLN A 69 17.50 -4.54 -13.92
C GLN A 69 16.38 -3.52 -13.68
N GLY A 70 15.22 -3.94 -13.16
CA GLY A 70 14.07 -3.06 -12.91
C GLY A 70 13.39 -2.54 -14.17
N TYR A 71 13.83 -2.98 -15.35
CA TYR A 71 13.39 -2.50 -16.65
C TYR A 71 13.24 -3.65 -17.62
N LEU A 72 11.99 -3.99 -17.91
CA LEU A 72 11.68 -4.83 -19.05
C LEU A 72 11.13 -3.95 -20.16
N GLY A 73 11.82 -3.95 -21.30
CA GLY A 73 11.22 -3.51 -22.55
C GLY A 73 9.88 -4.23 -22.73
N ARG A 74 8.82 -3.48 -23.04
CA ARG A 74 7.42 -3.93 -23.03
C ARG A 74 7.10 -5.18 -23.86
N SER A 75 8.01 -5.68 -24.70
CA SER A 75 7.69 -6.63 -25.77
C SER A 75 7.68 -8.11 -25.38
N ASN A 76 8.36 -8.60 -24.33
CA ASN A 76 8.64 -10.06 -24.22
C ASN A 76 8.16 -10.77 -22.93
N ILE A 77 7.55 -10.07 -21.95
CA ILE A 77 7.10 -10.71 -20.68
C ILE A 77 5.91 -11.65 -20.91
N GLY A 78 4.92 -11.18 -21.67
CA GLY A 78 3.73 -11.98 -21.99
C GLY A 78 4.11 -13.30 -22.67
N GLU A 79 5.07 -13.26 -23.60
CA GLU A 79 5.60 -14.46 -24.25
C GLU A 79 6.41 -15.35 -23.29
N THR A 80 7.19 -14.76 -22.39
CA THR A 80 7.96 -15.50 -21.39
C THR A 80 7.07 -16.29 -20.44
N LEU A 81 5.86 -15.78 -20.16
CA LEU A 81 4.91 -16.36 -19.21
C LEU A 81 3.79 -17.17 -19.84
N LYS A 82 3.53 -16.99 -21.15
CA LYS A 82 2.49 -17.72 -21.85
C LYS A 82 2.78 -19.22 -21.82
N GLY A 83 1.85 -19.98 -21.24
CA GLY A 83 1.98 -21.43 -21.10
C GLY A 83 2.96 -21.89 -20.03
N LYS A 84 3.55 -20.98 -19.23
CA LYS A 84 4.37 -21.34 -18.08
C LYS A 84 3.60 -21.21 -16.78
N LYS A 85 3.94 -22.09 -15.85
CA LYS A 85 3.46 -22.06 -14.47
C LYS A 85 4.51 -21.44 -13.56
N PHE A 86 4.05 -20.83 -12.47
CA PHE A 86 4.95 -20.21 -11.51
C PHE A 86 4.40 -20.21 -10.09
N LYS A 87 5.30 -20.00 -9.13
CA LYS A 87 4.99 -19.79 -7.71
C LYS A 87 5.64 -18.51 -7.22
N PHE A 88 4.98 -17.80 -6.31
CA PHE A 88 5.61 -16.73 -5.56
C PHE A 88 6.51 -17.33 -4.49
N SER A 89 7.75 -16.86 -4.40
CA SER A 89 8.72 -17.40 -3.43
C SER A 89 8.56 -16.85 -2.02
N GLY A 90 7.89 -15.71 -1.85
CA GLY A 90 7.90 -14.93 -0.61
C GLY A 90 9.19 -14.14 -0.35
N ASN A 91 10.24 -14.32 -1.17
CA ASN A 91 11.46 -13.54 -1.07
C ASN A 91 11.24 -12.15 -1.66
N LEU A 92 11.48 -11.12 -0.84
CA LEU A 92 11.20 -9.73 -1.18
C LEU A 92 12.48 -8.97 -1.51
N LYS A 93 12.37 -8.01 -2.42
CA LYS A 93 13.29 -6.88 -2.54
C LYS A 93 12.50 -5.57 -2.43
N PRO A 94 13.08 -4.50 -1.86
CA PRO A 94 12.46 -3.18 -1.91
C PRO A 94 12.27 -2.74 -3.36
N ASP A 95 11.15 -2.09 -3.65
CA ASP A 95 10.97 -1.40 -4.92
C ASP A 95 11.77 -0.09 -4.90
N HIS A 96 12.43 0.24 -6.01
CA HIS A 96 13.30 1.41 -6.12
C HIS A 96 12.53 2.74 -6.04
N LYS A 97 11.21 2.70 -6.19
CA LYS A 97 10.33 3.86 -6.05
C LYS A 97 9.26 3.55 -5.01
N ALA A 98 9.23 4.34 -3.93
CA ALA A 98 8.13 4.28 -2.98
C ALA A 98 6.89 4.91 -3.63
N PHE A 99 5.96 4.07 -4.08
CA PHE A 99 4.71 4.51 -4.70
C PHE A 99 3.58 4.69 -3.69
N ASN A 100 3.61 3.93 -2.59
CA ASN A 100 2.59 3.95 -1.56
C ASN A 100 3.21 4.34 -0.23
N LYS A 101 2.91 5.54 0.27
CA LYS A 101 3.43 6.00 1.56
C LYS A 101 2.94 5.17 2.76
N TYR A 102 1.79 4.53 2.61
CA TYR A 102 1.10 3.80 3.67
C TYR A 102 0.97 2.32 3.32
N PRO A 103 0.92 1.42 4.32
CA PRO A 103 0.58 0.02 4.11
C PRO A 103 -0.73 -0.13 3.35
N LYS A 104 -0.84 -1.19 2.54
CA LYS A 104 -2.08 -1.56 1.87
C LYS A 104 -2.84 -2.55 2.71
N VAL A 105 -4.15 -2.41 2.71
CA VAL A 105 -5.08 -3.32 3.36
C VAL A 105 -6.03 -3.91 2.33
N LEU A 106 -6.08 -5.24 2.27
CA LEU A 106 -6.99 -5.98 1.40
C LEU A 106 -7.91 -6.88 2.21
N ASN A 107 -9.17 -6.97 1.78
CA ASN A 107 -10.09 -7.96 2.32
C ASN A 107 -9.94 -9.28 1.55
N ILE A 108 -9.47 -10.32 2.23
CA ILE A 108 -9.38 -11.67 1.70
C ILE A 108 -10.35 -12.55 2.49
N GLN A 109 -11.38 -13.04 1.79
CA GLN A 109 -12.39 -13.95 2.36
C GLN A 109 -13.01 -13.44 3.68
N GLY A 110 -13.29 -12.13 3.76
CA GLY A 110 -13.93 -11.50 4.92
C GLY A 110 -12.98 -10.99 6.00
N LYS A 111 -11.68 -11.27 5.90
CA LYS A 111 -10.65 -10.76 6.81
C LYS A 111 -9.78 -9.70 6.14
N ASP A 112 -9.43 -8.66 6.90
CA ASP A 112 -8.60 -7.56 6.41
C ASP A 112 -7.12 -7.84 6.74
N TYR A 113 -6.24 -7.78 5.74
CA TYR A 113 -4.80 -8.01 5.86
C TYR A 113 -4.00 -6.78 5.42
N SER A 114 -3.05 -6.35 6.24
CA SER A 114 -2.14 -5.23 6.00
C SER A 114 -0.76 -5.71 5.54
N PHE A 115 -0.14 -5.00 4.61
CA PHE A 115 1.21 -5.29 4.10
C PHE A 115 1.85 -4.05 3.45
N ASP A 116 3.19 -3.98 3.44
CA ASP A 116 3.89 -3.01 2.60
C ASP A 116 3.83 -3.46 1.14
N SER A 117 3.37 -2.57 0.26
CA SER A 117 3.25 -2.82 -1.17
C SER A 117 4.43 -2.29 -1.98
N ASN A 118 5.38 -1.57 -1.39
CA ASN A 118 6.61 -1.10 -2.05
C ASN A 118 7.70 -2.17 -2.07
N VAL A 119 7.30 -3.40 -2.32
CA VAL A 119 8.17 -4.56 -2.41
C VAL A 119 7.90 -5.28 -3.72
N SER A 120 8.91 -5.93 -4.25
CA SER A 120 8.77 -6.88 -5.36
C SER A 120 9.10 -8.28 -4.85
N THR A 121 8.34 -9.27 -5.30
CA THR A 121 8.50 -10.68 -4.86
C THR A 121 9.09 -11.52 -5.97
N ALA A 122 10.12 -12.31 -5.67
CA ALA A 122 10.71 -13.19 -6.67
C ALA A 122 9.73 -14.29 -7.10
N VAL A 123 9.67 -14.51 -8.41
CA VAL A 123 8.78 -15.48 -9.03
C VAL A 123 9.60 -16.65 -9.54
N MET A 124 9.26 -17.87 -9.11
CA MET A 124 9.91 -19.08 -9.59
C MET A 124 9.04 -19.73 -10.66
N PHE A 125 9.60 -20.00 -11.83
CA PHE A 125 8.92 -20.76 -12.89
C PHE A 125 9.15 -22.25 -12.76
N GLU A 126 8.22 -23.03 -13.31
CA GLU A 126 8.44 -24.44 -13.62
C GLU A 126 9.74 -24.58 -14.43
N GLY A 127 10.67 -25.42 -13.95
CA GLY A 127 12.06 -25.49 -14.47
C GLY A 127 13.09 -24.62 -13.73
N CYS A 128 12.70 -23.97 -12.64
CA CYS A 128 13.58 -23.26 -11.69
C CYS A 128 14.33 -22.03 -12.19
N SER A 129 13.77 -21.30 -13.16
CA SER A 129 14.24 -19.96 -13.48
C SER A 129 13.53 -18.92 -12.60
N THR A 130 14.27 -17.93 -12.08
CA THR A 130 13.74 -16.79 -11.28
C THR A 130 13.78 -15.45 -12.01
N ALA A 131 13.78 -15.46 -13.35
CA ALA A 131 14.14 -14.28 -14.16
C ALA A 131 13.19 -13.07 -14.00
N LEU A 132 12.15 -13.14 -13.15
CA LEU A 132 11.15 -12.09 -12.96
C LEU A 132 10.80 -11.88 -11.48
N TRP A 133 10.46 -10.63 -11.19
CA TRP A 133 9.94 -10.16 -9.91
C TRP A 133 8.55 -9.58 -10.10
N PHE A 134 7.62 -9.95 -9.24
CA PHE A 134 6.27 -9.41 -9.21
C PHE A 134 6.23 -8.10 -8.43
N LYS A 135 5.75 -7.02 -9.06
CA LYS A 135 5.71 -5.68 -8.44
C LYS A 135 4.55 -5.56 -7.46
N GLY A 136 4.80 -5.23 -6.21
CA GLY A 136 3.74 -5.14 -5.21
C GLY A 136 2.80 -3.95 -5.39
N HIS A 137 3.29 -2.80 -5.87
CA HIS A 137 2.55 -1.54 -5.81
C HIS A 137 1.45 -1.36 -6.87
N VAL A 138 1.43 -2.21 -7.92
CA VAL A 138 0.51 -2.09 -9.08
C VAL A 138 -0.62 -3.13 -9.04
N ASN A 139 -0.48 -4.21 -8.24
CA ASN A 139 -1.08 -5.50 -8.61
C ASN A 139 -2.01 -6.14 -7.60
N TYR A 140 -2.23 -5.52 -6.44
CA TYR A 140 -3.05 -6.12 -5.38
C TYR A 140 -4.48 -6.44 -5.84
N ASN A 141 -5.13 -5.54 -6.59
CA ASN A 141 -6.47 -5.80 -7.14
C ASN A 141 -6.45 -6.81 -8.29
N ALA A 142 -5.38 -6.84 -9.10
CA ALA A 142 -5.26 -7.74 -10.25
C ALA A 142 -5.15 -9.22 -9.82
N LEU A 143 -4.51 -9.50 -8.67
CA LEU A 143 -4.45 -10.84 -8.08
C LEU A 143 -5.82 -11.34 -7.63
N ILE A 144 -6.63 -10.46 -7.04
CA ILE A 144 -7.95 -10.81 -6.48
C ILE A 144 -8.99 -10.91 -7.61
N GLU A 145 -8.96 -10.01 -8.58
CA GLU A 145 -9.95 -9.91 -9.66
C GLU A 145 -9.71 -10.90 -10.81
N LYS A 146 -8.72 -11.80 -10.71
CA LYS A 146 -8.28 -12.73 -11.77
C LYS A 146 -7.87 -12.04 -13.08
N LYS A 147 -7.52 -10.75 -13.02
CA LYS A 147 -7.14 -9.95 -14.19
C LYS A 147 -5.66 -10.10 -14.49
N GLY A 148 -5.27 -11.30 -14.91
CA GLY A 148 -3.93 -11.61 -15.39
C GLY A 148 -3.46 -12.99 -15.00
N PHE A 149 -3.75 -13.46 -13.79
CA PHE A 149 -3.33 -14.79 -13.35
C PHE A 149 -4.42 -15.47 -12.56
N GLU A 150 -4.35 -16.79 -12.56
CA GLU A 150 -5.18 -17.63 -11.71
C GLU A 150 -4.39 -18.81 -11.18
N LYS A 151 -4.85 -19.35 -10.04
CA LYS A 151 -4.33 -20.59 -9.49
C LYS A 151 -4.61 -21.73 -10.46
N THR A 152 -3.63 -22.58 -10.73
CA THR A 152 -3.78 -23.71 -11.68
C THR A 152 -4.81 -24.74 -11.21
N ASN A 153 -5.13 -24.75 -9.91
CA ASN A 153 -6.18 -25.58 -9.32
C ASN A 153 -7.59 -24.92 -9.31
N ALA A 154 -7.75 -23.75 -9.93
CA ALA A 154 -8.98 -22.96 -10.02
C ALA A 154 -9.60 -22.50 -8.67
N SER A 155 -8.96 -22.79 -7.53
CA SER A 155 -9.43 -22.30 -6.23
C SER A 155 -9.32 -20.77 -6.14
N PRO A 156 -10.13 -20.11 -5.30
CA PRO A 156 -10.00 -18.68 -5.06
C PRO A 156 -8.64 -18.32 -4.46
N PHE A 157 -8.20 -17.08 -4.70
CA PHE A 157 -7.07 -16.48 -4.00
C PHE A 157 -7.38 -16.35 -2.50
N ASP A 158 -6.43 -16.74 -1.65
CA ASP A 158 -6.58 -16.78 -0.20
C ASP A 158 -5.45 -16.06 0.55
N ALA A 159 -5.49 -16.10 1.88
CA ALA A 159 -4.53 -15.38 2.73
C ALA A 159 -3.11 -15.96 2.64
N ASN A 160 -2.96 -17.27 2.40
CA ASN A 160 -1.65 -17.88 2.21
C ASN A 160 -1.06 -17.43 0.86
N ASP A 161 -1.89 -17.35 -0.19
CA ASP A 161 -1.47 -16.82 -1.48
C ASP A 161 -0.99 -15.36 -1.35
N LEU A 162 -1.70 -14.54 -0.58
CA LEU A 162 -1.29 -13.17 -0.27
C LEU A 162 0.08 -13.15 0.43
N ALA A 163 0.26 -14.00 1.45
CA ALA A 163 1.50 -14.12 2.20
C ALA A 163 2.69 -14.55 1.33
N TYR A 164 2.51 -15.44 0.36
CA TYR A 164 3.58 -15.78 -0.59
C TYR A 164 3.82 -14.70 -1.63
N ALA A 165 2.76 -14.00 -2.08
CA ALA A 165 2.87 -12.94 -3.06
C ALA A 165 3.52 -11.66 -2.51
N TYR A 166 3.40 -11.38 -1.20
CA TYR A 166 3.92 -10.16 -0.57
C TYR A 166 4.87 -10.42 0.61
N GLY A 167 5.19 -11.68 0.90
CA GLY A 167 6.10 -12.10 1.97
C GLY A 167 5.38 -12.40 3.29
N THR A 168 5.65 -13.57 3.88
CA THR A 168 4.95 -14.09 5.06
C THR A 168 5.17 -13.25 6.32
N GLU A 169 6.30 -12.57 6.43
CA GLU A 169 6.61 -11.66 7.54
C GLU A 169 6.03 -10.25 7.33
N ASN A 170 5.77 -9.88 6.07
CA ASN A 170 5.23 -8.58 5.68
C ASN A 170 3.70 -8.54 5.80
N VAL A 171 3.02 -9.64 5.44
CA VAL A 171 1.56 -9.74 5.50
C VAL A 171 1.09 -10.08 6.92
N LYS A 172 0.20 -9.25 7.47
CA LYS A 172 -0.37 -9.41 8.82
C LYS A 172 -1.87 -9.18 8.80
N GLU A 173 -2.62 -9.80 9.72
CA GLU A 173 -4.00 -9.38 9.94
C GLU A 173 -4.03 -7.90 10.35
N ALA A 174 -4.92 -7.11 9.76
CA ALA A 174 -4.96 -5.67 9.97
C ALA A 174 -5.47 -5.33 11.39
N SER A 175 -4.77 -4.43 12.08
CA SER A 175 -5.24 -3.84 13.34
C SER A 175 -6.19 -2.67 13.05
N TYR A 176 -7.30 -2.60 13.80
CA TYR A 176 -8.30 -1.53 13.69
C TYR A 176 -8.03 -0.41 14.70
N GLU A 177 -6.79 0.06 14.76
CA GLU A 177 -6.37 1.11 15.69
C GLU A 177 -6.62 2.51 15.10
N PRO A 178 -7.50 3.32 15.71
CA PRO A 178 -7.76 4.69 15.27
C PRO A 178 -6.65 5.62 15.76
N ILE A 179 -6.44 6.72 15.03
CA ILE A 179 -5.67 7.84 15.52
C ILE A 179 -6.62 8.77 16.29
N ILE A 180 -6.35 8.99 17.57
CA ILE A 180 -7.11 9.89 18.42
C ILE A 180 -6.25 11.08 18.80
N THR A 181 -6.76 12.28 18.60
CA THR A 181 -6.10 13.53 18.99
C THR A 181 -7.08 14.39 19.77
N THR A 182 -6.67 14.83 20.96
CA THR A 182 -7.48 15.71 21.82
C THR A 182 -7.01 17.15 21.70
N ASP A 183 -7.95 18.05 21.43
CA ASP A 183 -7.76 19.48 21.43
C ASP A 183 -8.30 20.05 22.74
N GLU A 184 -7.41 20.60 23.56
CA GLU A 184 -7.75 21.18 24.86
C GLU A 184 -8.46 22.53 24.75
N PHE A 185 -8.24 23.28 23.68
CA PHE A 185 -8.87 24.59 23.46
C PHE A 185 -10.30 24.43 22.94
N ALA A 186 -10.53 23.43 22.09
CA ALA A 186 -11.85 23.12 21.55
C ALA A 186 -12.68 22.17 22.42
N ASP A 187 -12.13 21.68 23.53
CA ASP A 187 -12.73 20.63 24.37
C ASP A 187 -13.28 19.46 23.54
N SER A 188 -12.49 18.98 22.59
CA SER A 188 -12.92 17.96 21.63
C SER A 188 -11.82 16.95 21.33
N SER A 189 -12.21 15.74 20.95
CA SER A 189 -11.29 14.72 20.45
C SER A 189 -11.66 14.35 19.02
N THR A 190 -10.69 14.43 18.12
CA THR A 190 -10.81 13.90 16.75
C THR A 190 -10.39 12.44 16.74
N ILE A 191 -11.23 11.59 16.16
CA ILE A 191 -10.96 10.18 15.90
C ILE A 191 -10.86 10.03 14.39
N LYS A 192 -9.76 9.48 13.88
CA LYS A 192 -9.56 9.29 12.44
C LYS A 192 -8.89 7.97 12.10
N THR A 193 -9.07 7.51 10.88
CA THR A 193 -8.28 6.40 10.31
C THR A 193 -6.94 6.93 9.83
N GLU A 194 -6.01 6.02 9.54
CA GLU A 194 -4.91 6.35 8.64
C GLU A 194 -5.44 6.77 7.27
N TYR A 195 -4.66 7.57 6.55
CA TYR A 195 -4.96 7.90 5.17
C TYR A 195 -4.47 6.77 4.28
N GLN A 196 -5.38 6.08 3.61
CA GLN A 196 -5.06 4.95 2.76
C GLN A 196 -5.95 4.97 1.53
N ASP A 197 -5.40 4.61 0.37
CA ASP A 197 -6.15 4.53 -0.88
C ASP A 197 -6.94 5.81 -1.19
N ARG A 198 -6.30 6.96 -0.87
CA ARG A 198 -6.85 8.30 -1.08
C ARG A 198 -8.05 8.65 -0.23
N ILE A 199 -8.26 7.91 0.85
CA ILE A 199 -9.39 8.02 1.73
C ILE A 199 -8.89 8.20 3.17
N LEU A 200 -9.59 9.02 3.93
CA LEU A 200 -9.50 9.05 5.38
C LEU A 200 -10.89 9.27 5.96
N LEU A 201 -11.24 8.53 6.99
CA LEU A 201 -12.47 8.74 7.74
C LEU A 201 -12.12 9.47 9.03
N ARG A 202 -12.94 10.46 9.39
CA ARG A 202 -12.80 11.14 10.68
C ARG A 202 -14.14 11.48 11.32
N THR A 203 -14.13 11.62 12.63
CA THR A 203 -15.24 12.15 13.42
C THR A 203 -14.68 12.91 14.61
N TRP A 204 -15.52 13.68 15.30
CA TRP A 204 -15.13 14.42 16.49
C TRP A 204 -16.13 14.18 17.63
N SER A 205 -15.62 14.00 18.84
CA SER A 205 -16.39 13.89 20.08
C SER A 205 -16.18 15.14 20.91
N ASN A 206 -17.27 15.78 21.32
CA ASN A 206 -17.21 16.90 22.25
C ASN A 206 -17.02 16.38 23.68
N GLY A 207 -16.32 17.16 24.52
CA GLY A 207 -16.01 16.80 25.89
C GLY A 207 -15.01 15.64 25.99
N LYS A 208 -13.98 15.63 25.14
CA LYS A 208 -12.85 14.67 25.17
C LYS A 208 -13.26 13.19 25.28
N LEU A 209 -14.02 12.68 24.30
CA LEU A 209 -14.53 11.29 24.25
C LEU A 209 -15.63 10.96 25.26
N THR A 210 -16.46 11.93 25.65
CA THR A 210 -17.65 11.68 26.50
C THR A 210 -18.97 11.71 25.74
N ARG A 211 -18.97 12.22 24.50
CA ARG A 211 -20.20 12.32 23.69
C ARG A 211 -20.04 11.61 22.36
N LYS A 212 -20.90 10.62 22.12
CA LYS A 212 -20.92 9.90 20.85
C LYS A 212 -21.21 10.89 19.70
N PRO A 213 -20.40 10.91 18.63
CA PRO A 213 -20.67 11.73 17.46
C PRO A 213 -21.96 11.32 16.76
N LYS A 214 -22.59 12.27 16.05
CA LYS A 214 -23.78 12.00 15.23
C LYS A 214 -23.44 11.78 13.76
N VAL A 215 -22.31 12.32 13.33
CA VAL A 215 -21.85 12.32 11.94
C VAL A 215 -20.38 11.95 11.91
N PHE A 216 -19.92 11.50 10.76
CA PHE A 216 -18.51 11.39 10.42
C PHE A 216 -18.29 12.04 9.06
N GLN A 217 -17.04 12.30 8.71
CA GLN A 217 -16.64 12.86 7.43
C GLN A 217 -15.73 11.88 6.70
N VAL A 218 -16.03 11.66 5.42
CA VAL A 218 -15.14 10.97 4.48
C VAL A 218 -14.33 12.02 3.74
N TYR A 219 -13.02 12.02 3.95
CA TYR A 219 -12.05 12.70 3.11
C TYR A 219 -11.70 11.80 1.94
N ALA A 220 -11.82 12.32 0.72
CA ALA A 220 -11.47 11.58 -0.49
C ALA A 220 -10.72 12.49 -1.47
N ASP A 221 -9.60 11.97 -2.01
CA ASP A 221 -8.88 12.59 -3.11
C ASP A 221 -9.34 11.97 -4.44
N LEU A 222 -10.08 12.76 -5.21
CA LEU A 222 -10.67 12.38 -6.49
C LEU A 222 -9.70 12.72 -7.62
N LEU A 223 -9.41 11.74 -8.47
CA LEU A 223 -8.37 11.88 -9.49
C LEU A 223 -8.98 11.97 -10.88
N PHE A 224 -8.59 13.01 -11.61
CA PHE A 224 -9.00 13.21 -12.99
C PHE A 224 -7.77 13.37 -13.88
N LEU A 225 -7.84 12.77 -15.07
CA LEU A 225 -6.82 12.93 -16.09
C LEU A 225 -7.23 14.03 -17.07
N ASN A 226 -6.28 14.93 -17.36
CA ASN A 226 -6.35 16.02 -18.34
C ASN A 226 -7.34 17.15 -18.06
N ASP A 227 -8.40 16.93 -17.28
CA ASP A 227 -9.41 17.96 -17.02
C ASP A 227 -10.11 17.72 -15.67
N TRP A 228 -10.58 18.80 -15.05
CA TRP A 228 -11.15 18.82 -13.70
C TRP A 228 -12.52 18.12 -13.65
N GLY A 229 -12.84 17.56 -12.48
CA GLY A 229 -14.15 16.98 -12.21
C GLY A 229 -15.17 18.00 -11.70
N HIS A 230 -14.70 19.13 -11.18
CA HIS A 230 -15.48 20.21 -10.57
C HIS A 230 -16.60 19.68 -9.67
N ILE A 231 -16.22 18.84 -8.72
CA ILE A 231 -17.17 18.07 -7.91
C ILE A 231 -18.01 19.00 -7.04
N ARG A 232 -19.33 18.74 -7.02
CA ARG A 232 -20.34 19.58 -6.37
C ARG A 232 -21.28 18.79 -5.48
N THR A 233 -21.42 17.50 -5.70
CA THR A 233 -22.44 16.69 -5.01
C THR A 233 -21.92 15.29 -4.76
N ALA A 234 -22.25 14.73 -3.61
CA ALA A 234 -22.01 13.33 -3.28
C ALA A 234 -23.36 12.63 -2.99
N ARG A 235 -23.49 11.38 -3.45
CA ARG A 235 -24.64 10.53 -3.14
C ARG A 235 -24.21 9.14 -2.73
N THR A 236 -24.98 8.53 -1.84
CA THR A 236 -24.89 7.12 -1.50
C THR A 236 -25.90 6.29 -2.28
N LYS A 237 -25.82 4.95 -2.20
CA LYS A 237 -26.71 4.04 -2.96
C LYS A 237 -28.19 4.21 -2.66
N ASP A 238 -28.56 4.75 -1.50
CA ASP A 238 -29.94 5.11 -1.16
C ASP A 238 -30.44 6.39 -1.86
N GLY A 239 -29.64 6.97 -2.75
CA GLY A 239 -29.99 8.14 -3.55
C GLY A 239 -29.91 9.47 -2.80
N LYS A 240 -29.59 9.46 -1.49
CA LYS A 240 -29.53 10.69 -0.69
C LYS A 240 -28.34 11.54 -1.09
N VAL A 241 -28.59 12.84 -1.21
CA VAL A 241 -27.56 13.86 -1.37
C VAL A 241 -26.99 14.20 -0.01
N HIS A 242 -25.66 14.25 0.08
CA HIS A 242 -24.94 14.59 1.29
C HIS A 242 -24.17 15.90 1.13
N GLU A 243 -23.95 16.56 2.25
CA GLU A 243 -23.17 17.78 2.31
C GLU A 243 -21.73 17.50 1.89
N LEU A 244 -21.25 18.28 0.91
CA LEU A 244 -19.91 18.19 0.37
C LEU A 244 -19.16 19.50 0.65
N THR A 245 -18.00 19.36 1.29
CA THR A 245 -17.03 20.44 1.49
C THR A 245 -15.88 20.24 0.50
N ARG A 246 -15.56 21.27 -0.28
CA ARG A 246 -14.31 21.28 -1.06
C ARG A 246 -13.18 21.69 -0.11
N ILE A 247 -12.08 20.96 -0.16
CA ILE A 247 -10.96 21.17 0.77
C ILE A 247 -9.76 21.72 0.02
N ASP A 248 -9.35 21.04 -1.05
CA ASP A 248 -8.13 21.37 -1.78
C ASP A 248 -8.18 20.90 -3.23
N THR A 249 -7.27 21.42 -4.04
CA THR A 249 -7.04 20.99 -5.42
C THR A 249 -5.55 20.98 -5.72
N ASP A 250 -5.06 19.91 -6.34
CA ASP A 250 -3.64 19.74 -6.69
C ASP A 250 -3.46 19.31 -8.15
N VAL A 251 -2.30 19.64 -8.74
CA VAL A 251 -1.95 19.36 -10.13
C VAL A 251 -0.55 18.77 -10.21
N ASP A 252 -0.45 17.53 -10.67
CA ASP A 252 0.82 16.86 -10.94
C ASP A 252 0.98 16.57 -12.45
N CYS A 253 1.90 17.30 -13.09
CA CYS A 253 2.25 17.13 -14.50
C CYS A 253 3.61 16.43 -14.71
N SER A 254 4.17 15.80 -13.68
CA SER A 254 5.47 15.13 -13.75
C SER A 254 5.43 13.81 -14.55
N GLY A 255 4.23 13.26 -14.77
CA GLY A 255 4.02 12.00 -15.50
C GLY A 255 4.10 12.15 -17.02
N SER A 256 4.48 11.06 -17.71
CA SER A 256 4.55 11.01 -19.18
C SER A 256 3.19 10.93 -19.89
N PHE A 257 2.08 10.87 -19.14
CA PHE A 257 0.73 10.64 -19.67
C PHE A 257 -0.21 11.85 -19.48
N GLY A 258 0.36 13.05 -19.34
CA GLY A 258 -0.38 14.28 -19.09
C GLY A 258 -0.46 14.64 -17.60
N CYS A 259 -1.22 15.68 -17.28
CA CYS A 259 -1.41 16.13 -15.92
C CYS A 259 -2.48 15.31 -15.21
N SER A 260 -2.16 14.90 -13.99
CA SER A 260 -3.08 14.34 -13.01
C SER A 260 -3.61 15.46 -12.13
N LEU A 261 -4.93 15.58 -12.05
CA LEU A 261 -5.62 16.62 -11.29
C LEU A 261 -6.33 15.96 -10.11
N THR A 262 -6.08 16.45 -8.90
CA THR A 262 -6.66 15.91 -7.67
C THR A 262 -7.61 16.92 -7.06
N GLU A 263 -8.86 16.53 -6.80
CA GLU A 263 -9.82 17.31 -6.01
C GLU A 263 -10.05 16.62 -4.66
N THR A 264 -9.64 17.27 -3.57
CA THR A 264 -9.87 16.77 -2.21
C THR A 264 -11.20 17.28 -1.70
N VAL A 265 -12.09 16.36 -1.34
CA VAL A 265 -13.44 16.66 -0.86
C VAL A 265 -13.75 15.95 0.46
N GLY A 266 -14.60 16.57 1.27
CA GLY A 266 -15.10 16.06 2.53
C GLY A 266 -16.60 15.85 2.45
N VAL A 267 -17.08 14.63 2.65
CA VAL A 267 -18.53 14.33 2.68
C VAL A 267 -18.97 14.02 4.10
N THR A 268 -19.91 14.80 4.62
CA THR A 268 -20.47 14.58 5.97
C THR A 268 -21.63 13.59 5.90
N LEU A 269 -21.55 12.52 6.68
CA LEU A 269 -22.47 11.39 6.64
C LEU A 269 -22.98 11.05 8.04
N PRO A 270 -24.23 10.57 8.19
CA PRO A 270 -24.74 10.14 9.48
C PRO A 270 -24.00 8.90 9.98
N LEU A 271 -23.67 8.87 11.27
CA LEU A 271 -22.89 7.77 11.84
C LEU A 271 -23.54 6.38 11.65
N SER A 272 -24.87 6.33 11.63
CA SER A 272 -25.64 5.11 11.36
C SER A 272 -25.29 4.43 10.03
N MET A 273 -24.67 5.15 9.08
CA MET A 273 -24.20 4.55 7.83
C MET A 273 -23.06 3.55 8.09
N LEU A 274 -22.11 3.88 8.97
CA LEU A 274 -21.02 2.97 9.33
C LEU A 274 -21.56 1.71 9.99
N GLU A 275 -22.48 1.89 10.95
CA GLU A 275 -23.09 0.80 11.72
C GLU A 275 -23.90 -0.17 10.82
N LYS A 276 -24.56 0.36 9.78
CA LYS A 276 -25.34 -0.44 8.81
C LYS A 276 -24.47 -1.10 7.72
N ASN A 277 -23.27 -0.59 7.48
CA ASN A 277 -22.39 -1.05 6.40
C ASN A 277 -20.99 -1.41 6.93
N PRO A 278 -20.86 -2.36 7.88
CA PRO A 278 -19.58 -2.70 8.51
C PRO A 278 -18.55 -3.27 7.51
N ASN A 279 -19.02 -3.74 6.35
CA ASN A 279 -18.18 -4.31 5.29
C ASN A 279 -17.76 -3.27 4.24
N GLY A 280 -18.02 -1.99 4.49
CA GLY A 280 -17.75 -0.92 3.53
C GLY A 280 -19.00 -0.49 2.74
N PHE A 281 -18.86 0.60 2.01
CA PHE A 281 -19.93 1.21 1.22
C PHE A 281 -19.35 2.07 0.10
N GLU A 282 -20.20 2.59 -0.79
CA GLU A 282 -19.77 3.40 -1.93
C GLU A 282 -20.42 4.77 -1.90
N ILE A 283 -19.64 5.78 -2.30
CA ILE A 283 -20.11 7.14 -2.52
C ILE A 283 -19.85 7.48 -3.98
N LYS A 284 -20.87 7.99 -4.66
CA LYS A 284 -20.72 8.54 -6.01
C LYS A 284 -20.67 10.06 -5.95
N PHE A 285 -19.60 10.61 -6.50
CA PHE A 285 -19.33 12.03 -6.63
C PHE A 285 -19.73 12.52 -8.02
N TYR A 286 -20.34 13.69 -8.08
CA TYR A 286 -20.88 14.30 -9.29
C TYR A 286 -20.34 15.72 -9.47
N GLY A 287 -19.98 16.04 -10.70
CA GLY A 287 -19.59 17.36 -11.18
C GLY A 287 -19.66 17.41 -12.72
N THR A 288 -18.66 18.00 -13.37
CA THR A 288 -18.46 17.84 -14.82
C THR A 288 -18.03 16.42 -15.17
N ARG A 289 -17.44 15.71 -14.20
CA ARG A 289 -17.12 14.28 -14.26
C ARG A 289 -17.67 13.59 -13.03
N GLU A 290 -17.83 12.27 -13.14
CA GLU A 290 -18.34 11.45 -12.05
C GLU A 290 -17.28 10.44 -11.62
N GLN A 291 -17.23 10.15 -10.32
CA GLN A 291 -16.35 9.13 -9.76
C GLN A 291 -17.05 8.39 -8.64
N VAL A 292 -16.91 7.06 -8.60
CA VAL A 292 -17.34 6.25 -7.46
C VAL A 292 -16.10 5.96 -6.61
N VAL A 293 -16.24 6.20 -5.30
CA VAL A 293 -15.22 5.85 -4.30
C VAL A 293 -15.81 4.79 -3.40
N SER A 294 -15.10 3.67 -3.29
CA SER A 294 -15.44 2.57 -2.39
C SER A 294 -14.69 2.74 -1.07
N ILE A 295 -15.44 2.84 0.02
CA ILE A 295 -14.91 2.88 1.38
C ILE A 295 -14.79 1.45 1.88
N SER A 296 -13.56 1.04 2.22
CA SER A 296 -13.29 -0.34 2.64
C SER A 296 -13.82 -0.65 4.04
N SER A 297 -14.04 -1.94 4.31
CA SER A 297 -14.34 -2.48 5.66
C SER A 297 -13.33 -2.01 6.69
N TYR A 298 -12.04 -1.96 6.33
CA TYR A 298 -10.97 -1.49 7.20
C TYR A 298 -11.24 -0.08 7.74
N HIS A 299 -11.52 0.88 6.85
CA HIS A 299 -11.83 2.25 7.25
C HIS A 299 -13.04 2.33 8.19
N VAL A 300 -14.10 1.59 7.87
CA VAL A 300 -15.33 1.55 8.67
C VAL A 300 -15.07 0.98 10.06
N LYS A 301 -14.44 -0.19 10.14
CA LYS A 301 -14.16 -0.89 11.39
C LYS A 301 -13.19 -0.10 12.27
N THR A 302 -12.14 0.50 11.71
CA THR A 302 -11.19 1.34 12.46
C THR A 302 -11.87 2.56 13.06
N LEU A 303 -12.73 3.26 12.32
CA LEU A 303 -13.44 4.41 12.87
C LEU A 303 -14.45 3.99 13.95
N LEU A 304 -15.19 2.90 13.74
CA LEU A 304 -16.10 2.35 14.75
C LEU A 304 -15.36 1.90 16.02
N ALA A 305 -14.17 1.30 15.89
CA ALA A 305 -13.33 0.92 17.01
C ALA A 305 -12.97 2.14 17.86
N GLY A 306 -12.59 3.26 17.25
CA GLY A 306 -12.35 4.51 17.98
C GLY A 306 -13.58 5.10 18.65
N ILE A 307 -14.73 5.04 17.99
CA ILE A 307 -15.99 5.50 18.59
C ILE A 307 -16.37 4.65 19.80
N SER A 308 -16.02 3.36 19.81
CA SER A 308 -16.29 2.47 20.95
C SER A 308 -15.47 2.81 22.20
N GLN A 309 -14.42 3.62 22.07
CA GLN A 309 -13.60 4.11 23.20
C GLN A 309 -14.25 5.30 23.93
N ILE A 310 -15.33 5.87 23.39
CA ILE A 310 -16.10 6.95 24.01
C ILE A 310 -16.87 6.38 25.20
N LYS A 311 -16.74 7.03 26.37
CA LYS A 311 -17.33 6.60 27.64
C LYS A 311 -18.62 7.34 27.95
#